data_AF-A0A3B8MNX0-F1
#
_entry.id   AF-A0A3B8MNX0-F1
#
_cell.length_a   1.000
_cell.length_b   1.000
_cell.length_c   1.000
_cell.angle_alpha   90.00
_cell.angle_beta   90.00
_cell.angle_gamma   90.00
#
_symmetry.space_group_name_H-M   'P 1'
#
loop_
_entity.id
_entity.type
_entity.pdbx_description
1 polymer ?
#
loop_
_entity_poly.entity_id
_entity_poly.type
_entity_poly.pdbx_seq_one_letter_code
_entity_poly.pdbx_strand_id
1 'polypeptide(L)'
;MKESTQCVSSADDARRGVLLFFLLYTILVVGTFQDYGISIDEPTQAEYGRHLLDWYCSGFQDRGVLSAPGRTWLYGGLFETLATAAVDLSPLPHYETRHLLNSVIGILGVLAAYRLGVMFGGMPAGLLCALMLILTPRYYGHTFNNPKDLPFAVGYLWSLYCIIRHGQEMPHPSLRTTLLTGLSIGLTLAIRVNGVILFAYWFVASTITLLPTLKSRGLPLRTILQGLAGFGVAYTTMVLFWPWAQVNPLSGPITAIRLFSRFDENHHSLFEGEYIDSLDLPVSYIPTWLLIGLPEAVWIGVIALIVARYRFGRRGQNAGLMSMLVVGFAFPCAYALLNKTPLYDGLRHMLFVIPPLVILSGIGLVSLDRLLVVPRSRLAFRALVVLALSLPAVEMIRLHPFQTSYFNHASGTLDRNWTRYDSDYWMTSYKQGIQWITQNYPLPEGRKLRITGLFPSGVFDQEQSETHLPVLSWQNPDLYLGSVRFHNHLVIPGEPVHIVRAGEAELLYVIRPDSTYAEDPMFEPKRFVDIDRLWVFSRSAPYAEKNGDLPLAIYRYGQYAESAARVDRPDDVIKARAKAAILSIATHGGLEATDDPD
;
A
#
# COMPACT_ATOMS: atom_id res chain seq x y z
N MET A 1 28.67 -6.57 -44.70
CA MET A 1 28.86 -5.17 -44.26
C MET A 1 27.54 -4.38 -44.17
N LYS A 2 26.60 -4.45 -45.13
CA LYS A 2 25.28 -3.78 -45.01
C LYS A 2 24.38 -4.35 -43.90
N GLU A 3 24.33 -5.67 -43.72
CA GLU A 3 23.51 -6.31 -42.66
C GLU A 3 24.03 -6.03 -41.24
N SER A 4 25.34 -5.95 -41.05
CA SER A 4 25.94 -5.60 -39.76
C SER A 4 25.64 -4.15 -39.36
N THR A 5 25.60 -3.22 -40.31
CA THR A 5 25.29 -1.81 -40.05
C THR A 5 23.79 -1.60 -39.77
N GLN A 6 22.89 -2.32 -40.46
CA GLN A 6 21.45 -2.30 -40.19
C GLN A 6 21.09 -2.90 -38.82
N CYS A 7 21.76 -3.99 -38.42
CA CYS A 7 21.49 -4.62 -37.13
C CYS A 7 21.92 -3.71 -35.96
N VAL A 8 23.05 -2.99 -36.11
CA VAL A 8 23.54 -2.01 -35.13
C VAL A 8 22.60 -0.81 -35.01
N SER A 9 22.11 -0.25 -36.13
CA SER A 9 21.17 0.89 -36.07
C SER A 9 19.85 0.52 -35.37
N SER A 10 19.31 -0.68 -35.63
CA SER A 10 18.04 -1.13 -35.02
C SER A 10 18.14 -1.31 -33.50
N ALA A 11 19.30 -1.75 -33.00
CA ALA A 11 19.53 -1.94 -31.57
C ALA A 11 19.69 -0.60 -30.84
N ASP A 12 20.33 0.37 -31.49
CA ASP A 12 20.47 1.73 -30.97
C ASP A 12 19.14 2.47 -30.95
N ASP A 13 18.30 2.31 -31.99
CA ASP A 13 16.95 2.88 -32.04
C ASP A 13 16.05 2.30 -30.93
N ALA A 14 16.14 0.99 -30.68
CA ALA A 14 15.39 0.34 -29.61
C ALA A 14 15.83 0.83 -28.22
N ARG A 15 17.14 1.05 -28.01
CA ARG A 15 17.67 1.65 -26.77
C ARG A 15 17.19 3.09 -26.59
N ARG A 16 17.22 3.91 -27.65
CA ARG A 16 16.70 5.28 -27.63
C ARG A 16 15.22 5.31 -27.28
N GLY A 17 14.42 4.38 -27.82
CA GLY A 17 12.99 4.26 -27.47
C GLY A 17 12.75 3.97 -25.99
N VAL A 18 13.52 3.07 -25.38
CA VAL A 18 13.44 2.78 -23.93
C VAL A 18 13.84 3.99 -23.10
N LEU A 19 14.93 4.69 -23.48
CA LEU A 19 15.37 5.90 -22.79
C LEU A 19 14.31 7.00 -22.88
N LEU A 20 13.72 7.19 -24.06
CA LEU A 20 12.63 8.15 -24.25
C LEU A 20 11.40 7.80 -23.40
N PHE A 21 11.02 6.53 -23.32
CA PHE A 21 9.92 6.07 -22.47
C PHE A 21 10.14 6.45 -21.00
N PHE A 22 11.32 6.13 -20.45
CA PHE A 22 11.63 6.48 -19.05
C PHE A 22 11.79 7.99 -18.85
N LEU A 23 12.34 8.71 -19.83
CA LEU A 23 12.43 10.18 -19.77
C LEU A 23 11.04 10.82 -19.70
N LEU A 24 10.10 10.40 -20.57
CA LEU A 24 8.73 10.90 -20.56
C LEU A 24 8.00 10.57 -19.25
N TYR A 25 8.21 9.36 -18.72
CA TYR A 25 7.66 8.98 -17.43
C TYR A 25 8.23 9.84 -16.28
N THR A 26 9.54 10.08 -16.27
CA THR A 26 10.18 10.96 -15.28
C THR A 26 9.64 12.39 -15.39
N ILE A 27 9.48 12.93 -16.60
CA ILE A 27 8.88 14.27 -16.80
C ILE A 27 7.46 14.32 -16.25
N LEU A 28 6.65 13.29 -16.50
CA LEU A 28 5.29 13.21 -15.95
C LEU A 28 5.30 13.21 -14.42
N VAL A 29 6.14 12.38 -13.80
CA VAL A 29 6.26 12.28 -12.34
C VAL A 29 6.74 13.59 -11.71
N VAL A 30 7.80 14.21 -12.27
CA VAL A 30 8.30 15.51 -11.81
C VAL A 30 7.32 16.64 -12.08
N GLY A 31 6.45 16.51 -13.09
CA GLY A 31 5.41 17.49 -13.39
C GLY A 31 4.18 17.40 -12.48
N THR A 32 4.02 16.32 -11.71
CA THR A 32 2.79 16.03 -10.95
C THR A 32 3.00 15.77 -9.45
N PHE A 33 4.25 15.66 -8.98
CA PHE A 33 4.52 15.31 -7.58
C PHE A 33 3.95 16.30 -6.56
N GLN A 34 3.83 17.58 -6.93
CA GLN A 34 3.30 18.63 -6.05
C GLN A 34 1.77 18.59 -5.93
N ASP A 35 1.07 17.80 -6.75
CA ASP A 35 -0.39 17.74 -6.69
C ASP A 35 -0.87 16.88 -5.53
N TYR A 36 -0.05 15.93 -5.09
CA TYR A 36 -0.37 14.96 -4.04
C TYR A 36 -0.39 15.61 -2.66
N GLY A 37 -1.38 15.27 -1.84
CA GLY A 37 -1.50 15.69 -0.46
C GLY A 37 -0.58 14.90 0.47
N ILE A 38 -0.18 15.53 1.58
CA ILE A 38 0.53 14.86 2.68
C ILE A 38 -0.36 13.74 3.25
N SER A 39 0.15 12.52 3.33
CA SER A 39 -0.59 11.43 3.97
C SER A 39 -0.44 11.49 5.49
N ILE A 40 -1.43 10.99 6.22
CA ILE A 40 -1.38 10.87 7.69
C ILE A 40 -0.17 10.09 8.23
N ASP A 41 0.49 9.28 7.40
CA ASP A 41 1.69 8.51 7.79
C ASP A 41 2.98 9.34 7.72
N GLU A 42 3.04 10.34 6.84
CA GLU A 42 4.27 11.09 6.53
C GLU A 42 4.84 11.90 7.70
N PRO A 43 4.04 12.61 8.53
CA PRO A 43 4.55 13.37 9.66
C PRO A 43 5.30 12.50 10.68
N THR A 44 4.71 11.36 11.06
CA THR A 44 5.35 10.40 11.96
C THR A 44 6.63 9.80 11.35
N GLN A 45 6.67 9.64 10.02
CA GLN A 45 7.88 9.22 9.32
C GLN A 45 8.96 10.31 9.29
N ALA A 46 8.58 11.57 9.06
CA ALA A 46 9.49 12.70 9.08
C ALA A 46 10.16 12.86 10.45
N GLU A 47 9.38 12.75 11.54
CA GLU A 47 9.89 12.75 12.91
C GLU A 47 10.86 11.59 13.16
N TYR A 48 10.50 10.36 12.74
CA TYR A 48 11.39 9.21 12.83
C TYR A 48 12.70 9.42 12.06
N GLY A 49 12.63 10.00 10.85
CA GLY A 49 13.79 10.36 10.04
C GLY A 49 14.71 11.37 10.72
N ARG A 50 14.16 12.32 11.51
CA ARG A 50 14.97 13.25 12.30
C ARG A 50 15.74 12.53 13.40
N HIS A 51 15.06 11.69 14.18
CA HIS A 51 15.72 10.85 15.19
C HIS A 51 16.79 9.92 14.60
N LEU A 52 16.58 9.40 13.38
CA LEU A 52 17.58 8.62 12.66
C LEU A 52 18.83 9.44 12.34
N LEU A 53 18.68 10.67 11.82
CA LEU A 53 19.84 11.53 11.57
C LEU A 53 20.57 11.88 12.85
N ASP A 54 19.86 12.24 13.92
CA ASP A 54 20.47 12.55 15.21
C ASP A 54 21.27 11.35 15.76
N TRP A 55 20.75 10.13 15.60
CA TRP A 55 21.46 8.89 15.93
C TRP A 55 22.76 8.72 15.13
N TYR A 56 22.74 8.92 13.81
CA TYR A 56 23.94 8.77 12.97
C TYR A 56 24.95 9.91 13.15
N CYS A 57 24.48 11.16 13.20
CA CYS A 57 25.33 12.35 13.34
C CYS A 57 25.97 12.47 14.73
N SER A 58 25.31 11.98 15.78
CA SER A 58 25.88 11.92 17.13
C SER A 58 26.90 10.78 17.32
N GLY A 59 27.13 9.93 16.31
CA GLY A 59 27.97 8.74 16.46
C GLY A 59 27.32 7.70 17.38
N PHE A 60 26.01 7.48 17.22
CA PHE A 60 25.19 6.50 17.94
C PHE A 60 24.95 6.81 19.43
N GLN A 61 25.07 8.09 19.82
CA GLN A 61 24.87 8.52 21.21
C GLN A 61 23.42 8.94 21.50
N ASP A 62 22.74 9.58 20.55
CA ASP A 62 21.34 10.00 20.71
C ASP A 62 20.37 8.82 20.57
N ARG A 63 19.87 8.31 21.69
CA ARG A 63 19.01 7.11 21.72
C ARG A 63 17.53 7.39 21.47
N GLY A 64 17.11 8.63 21.15
CA GLY A 64 15.71 8.98 20.95
C GLY A 64 15.02 8.14 19.87
N VAL A 65 15.78 7.71 18.86
CA VAL A 65 15.32 6.82 17.79
C VAL A 65 14.79 5.46 18.27
N LEU A 66 15.20 4.98 19.46
CA LEU A 66 14.79 3.69 20.00
C LEU A 66 13.42 3.74 20.71
N SER A 67 12.88 4.93 20.91
CA SER A 67 11.57 5.19 21.50
C SER A 67 10.69 6.08 20.62
N ALA A 68 11.02 6.18 19.32
CA ALA A 68 10.32 7.04 18.38
C ALA A 68 8.81 6.69 18.31
N PRO A 69 7.92 7.69 18.10
CA PRO A 69 6.47 7.50 18.11
C PRO A 69 5.97 6.46 17.10
N GLY A 70 4.76 5.95 17.33
CA GLY A 70 4.11 4.98 16.42
C GLY A 70 4.87 3.65 16.27
N ARG A 71 5.74 3.31 17.24
CA ARG A 71 6.64 2.14 17.19
C ARG A 71 7.50 2.09 15.92
N THR A 72 7.80 3.26 15.36
CA THR A 72 8.61 3.39 14.13
C THR A 72 10.00 2.82 14.25
N TRP A 73 10.54 2.74 15.46
CA TRP A 73 11.81 2.07 15.78
C TRP A 73 11.85 0.57 15.41
N LEU A 74 10.70 -0.08 15.22
CA LEU A 74 10.59 -1.44 14.70
C LEU A 74 10.80 -1.53 13.18
N TYR A 75 10.78 -0.41 12.47
CA TYR A 75 11.08 -0.35 11.04
C TYR A 75 12.56 -0.05 10.82
N GLY A 76 13.08 -0.49 9.67
CA GLY A 76 14.39 -0.03 9.24
C GLY A 76 14.31 1.42 8.75
N GLY A 77 15.38 2.16 8.96
CA GLY A 77 15.45 3.60 8.70
C GLY A 77 16.08 3.99 7.38
N LEU A 78 16.24 3.08 6.41
CA LEU A 78 16.94 3.40 5.15
C LEU A 78 16.27 4.56 4.39
N PHE A 79 14.98 4.44 4.08
CA PHE A 79 14.28 5.46 3.30
C PHE A 79 14.20 6.77 4.09
N GLU A 80 13.86 6.69 5.38
CA GLU A 80 13.66 7.86 6.23
C GLU A 80 14.94 8.66 6.47
N THR A 81 16.06 7.99 6.70
CA THR A 81 17.39 8.63 6.79
C THR A 81 17.69 9.40 5.50
N LEU A 82 17.46 8.79 4.33
CA LEU A 82 17.70 9.43 3.04
C LEU A 82 16.74 10.58 2.77
N ALA A 83 15.46 10.43 3.14
CA ALA A 83 14.43 11.44 2.96
C ALA A 83 14.72 12.68 3.80
N THR A 84 15.03 12.51 5.09
CA THR A 84 15.34 13.64 5.96
C THR A 84 16.66 14.31 5.56
N ALA A 85 17.69 13.55 5.17
CA ALA A 85 18.93 14.15 4.65
C ALA A 85 18.70 14.93 3.35
N ALA A 86 17.81 14.45 2.48
CA ALA A 86 17.44 15.16 1.26
C ALA A 86 16.66 16.45 1.57
N VAL A 87 15.77 16.44 2.57
CA VAL A 87 15.07 17.64 3.05
C VAL A 87 16.06 18.69 3.53
N ASP A 88 17.06 18.33 4.34
CA ASP A 88 18.07 19.27 4.86
C ASP A 88 18.91 19.93 3.75
N LEU A 89 18.99 19.31 2.56
CA LEU A 89 19.76 19.79 1.41
C LEU A 89 18.91 20.46 0.33
N SER A 90 17.59 20.27 0.35
CA SER A 90 16.68 20.65 -0.72
C SER A 90 16.16 22.07 -0.52
N PRO A 91 16.04 22.88 -1.59
CA PRO A 91 15.38 24.17 -1.53
C PRO A 91 13.84 24.07 -1.59
N LEU A 92 13.30 22.88 -1.89
CA LEU A 92 11.86 22.65 -1.94
C LEU A 92 11.30 22.51 -0.51
N PRO A 93 9.99 22.75 -0.31
CA PRO A 93 9.40 22.53 0.99
C PRO A 93 9.50 21.05 1.43
N HIS A 94 9.34 20.84 2.74
CA HIS A 94 9.67 19.58 3.41
C HIS A 94 9.03 18.37 2.74
N TYR A 95 7.70 18.38 2.59
CA TYR A 95 6.96 17.21 2.11
C TYR A 95 7.08 17.04 0.60
N GLU A 96 7.18 18.11 -0.17
CA GLU A 96 7.44 18.09 -1.61
C GLU A 96 8.78 17.41 -1.92
N THR A 97 9.82 17.68 -1.11
CA THR A 97 11.11 16.99 -1.23
C THR A 97 10.97 15.50 -1.00
N ARG A 98 10.21 15.11 0.03
CA ARG A 98 9.94 13.69 0.36
C ARG A 98 9.12 13.02 -0.73
N HIS A 99 8.13 13.71 -1.29
CA HIS A 99 7.31 13.22 -2.41
C HIS A 99 8.15 12.97 -3.66
N LEU A 100 9.08 13.88 -3.97
CA LEU A 100 10.01 13.71 -5.08
C LEU A 100 10.96 12.52 -4.84
N LEU A 101 11.48 12.33 -3.63
CA LEU A 101 12.32 11.18 -3.33
C LEU A 101 11.56 9.86 -3.44
N ASN A 102 10.34 9.80 -2.88
CA ASN A 102 9.48 8.63 -3.01
C ASN A 102 9.17 8.34 -4.50
N SER A 103 9.01 9.40 -5.29
CA SER A 103 8.78 9.31 -6.72
C SER A 103 9.96 8.69 -7.47
N VAL A 104 11.19 9.03 -7.09
CA VAL A 104 12.40 8.37 -7.61
C VAL A 104 12.38 6.86 -7.30
N ILE A 105 11.95 6.48 -6.10
CA ILE A 105 11.81 5.07 -5.73
C ILE A 105 10.75 4.37 -6.60
N GLY A 106 9.59 5.00 -6.86
CA GLY A 106 8.59 4.45 -7.77
C GLY A 106 9.11 4.25 -9.20
N ILE A 107 9.93 5.18 -9.73
CA ILE A 107 10.61 5.03 -11.03
C ILE A 107 11.54 3.80 -11.03
N LEU A 108 12.29 3.58 -9.95
CA LEU A 108 13.13 2.39 -9.81
C LEU A 108 12.31 1.08 -9.78
N GLY A 109 11.07 1.11 -9.29
CA GLY A 109 10.14 -0.02 -9.37
C GLY A 109 9.66 -0.32 -10.79
N VAL A 110 9.31 0.71 -11.55
CA VAL A 110 8.97 0.58 -12.99
C VAL A 110 10.17 0.05 -13.78
N LEU A 111 11.39 0.49 -13.44
CA LEU A 111 12.61 -0.07 -14.03
C LEU A 111 12.80 -1.56 -13.68
N ALA A 112 12.57 -1.97 -12.44
CA ALA A 112 12.64 -3.38 -12.07
C ALA A 112 11.60 -4.23 -12.83
N ALA A 113 10.38 -3.72 -13.00
CA ALA A 113 9.34 -4.38 -13.79
C ALA A 113 9.74 -4.53 -15.27
N TYR A 114 10.32 -3.48 -15.87
CA TYR A 114 10.91 -3.55 -17.21
C TYR A 114 11.96 -4.67 -17.28
N ARG A 115 12.91 -4.69 -16.35
CA ARG A 115 14.04 -5.65 -16.37
C ARG A 115 13.58 -7.10 -16.20
N LEU A 116 12.60 -7.36 -15.32
CA LEU A 116 11.97 -8.66 -15.17
C LEU A 116 11.18 -9.08 -16.41
N GLY A 117 10.42 -8.16 -17.02
CA GLY A 117 9.72 -8.43 -18.28
C GLY A 117 10.68 -8.77 -19.43
N VAL A 118 11.80 -8.03 -19.55
CA VAL A 118 12.88 -8.33 -20.51
C VAL A 118 13.45 -9.74 -20.29
N MET A 119 13.68 -10.11 -19.03
CA MET A 119 14.30 -11.38 -18.67
C MET A 119 13.52 -12.60 -19.17
N PHE A 120 12.18 -12.53 -19.17
CA PHE A 120 11.32 -13.66 -19.53
C PHE A 120 10.63 -13.53 -20.90
N GLY A 121 10.46 -12.31 -21.42
CA GLY A 121 9.71 -12.06 -22.65
C GLY A 121 10.41 -11.12 -23.64
N GLY A 122 11.65 -10.68 -23.38
CA GLY A 122 12.38 -9.72 -24.20
C GLY A 122 11.85 -8.28 -24.11
N MET A 123 12.42 -7.37 -24.89
CA MET A 123 12.10 -5.93 -24.81
C MET A 123 10.59 -5.60 -24.88
N PRO A 124 9.78 -6.21 -25.78
CA PRO A 124 8.35 -5.89 -25.82
C PRO A 124 7.62 -6.24 -24.51
N ALA A 125 7.98 -7.36 -23.87
CA ALA A 125 7.40 -7.72 -22.57
C ALA A 125 7.89 -6.78 -21.48
N GLY A 126 9.17 -6.40 -21.49
CA GLY A 126 9.69 -5.38 -20.58
C GLY A 126 8.93 -4.07 -20.64
N LEU A 127 8.78 -3.50 -21.84
CA LEU A 127 8.04 -2.24 -22.04
C LEU A 127 6.58 -2.36 -21.63
N LEU A 128 5.91 -3.48 -21.97
CA LEU A 128 4.53 -3.70 -21.57
C LEU A 128 4.40 -3.84 -20.04
N CYS A 129 5.27 -4.59 -19.38
CA CYS A 129 5.26 -4.71 -17.91
C CYS A 129 5.48 -3.35 -17.23
N ALA A 130 6.40 -2.53 -17.74
CA ALA A 130 6.63 -1.18 -17.24
C ALA A 130 5.40 -0.29 -17.41
N LEU A 131 4.83 -0.26 -18.63
CA LEU A 131 3.63 0.50 -18.94
C LEU A 131 2.44 0.06 -18.08
N MET A 132 2.22 -1.25 -17.92
CA MET A 132 1.13 -1.76 -17.09
C MET A 132 1.30 -1.41 -15.60
N LEU A 133 2.54 -1.36 -15.09
CA LEU A 133 2.78 -0.96 -13.71
C LEU A 133 2.53 0.55 -13.51
N ILE A 134 2.93 1.39 -14.47
CA ILE A 134 2.56 2.82 -14.50
C ILE A 134 1.03 2.97 -14.53
N LEU A 135 0.36 2.21 -15.39
CA LEU A 135 -1.10 2.20 -15.53
C LEU A 135 -1.81 1.36 -14.46
N THR A 136 -1.15 1.04 -13.36
CA THR A 136 -1.78 0.47 -12.16
C THR A 136 -1.98 1.61 -11.16
N PRO A 137 -3.16 2.26 -11.12
CA PRO A 137 -3.30 3.57 -10.48
C PRO A 137 -2.99 3.55 -8.99
N ARG A 138 -3.31 2.47 -8.28
CA ARG A 138 -2.93 2.31 -6.86
C ARG A 138 -1.43 2.30 -6.64
N TYR A 139 -0.66 1.66 -7.53
CA TYR A 139 0.81 1.71 -7.46
C TYR A 139 1.33 3.12 -7.80
N TYR A 140 0.76 3.74 -8.85
CA TYR A 140 1.14 5.09 -9.27
C TYR A 140 0.84 6.14 -8.20
N GLY A 141 -0.36 6.16 -7.60
CA GLY A 141 -0.69 7.10 -6.53
C GLY A 141 0.23 6.97 -5.31
N HIS A 142 0.60 5.73 -4.95
CA HIS A 142 1.58 5.49 -3.89
C HIS A 142 3.01 5.92 -4.23
N THR A 143 3.32 6.24 -5.49
CA THR A 143 4.64 6.73 -5.91
C THR A 143 5.00 8.05 -5.24
N PHE A 144 4.02 8.84 -4.82
CA PHE A 144 4.26 10.20 -4.33
C PHE A 144 4.31 10.28 -2.81
N ASN A 145 3.35 9.72 -2.08
CA ASN A 145 3.20 9.98 -0.63
C ASN A 145 3.13 8.71 0.25
N ASN A 146 3.70 7.59 -0.21
CA ASN A 146 3.84 6.34 0.56
C ASN A 146 5.31 6.04 0.93
N PRO A 147 5.83 6.59 2.05
CA PRO A 147 7.24 6.47 2.39
C PRO A 147 7.66 5.08 2.93
N LYS A 148 6.71 4.16 3.17
CA LYS A 148 6.97 2.86 3.81
C LYS A 148 6.66 1.67 2.89
N ASP A 149 5.44 1.57 2.37
CA ASP A 149 5.02 0.40 1.62
C ASP A 149 5.58 0.41 0.19
N LEU A 150 5.69 1.58 -0.45
CA LEU A 150 6.23 1.68 -1.81
C LEU A 150 7.74 1.36 -1.84
N PRO A 151 8.61 1.94 -1.00
CA PRO A 151 10.02 1.56 -0.99
C PRO A 151 10.23 0.07 -0.71
N PHE A 152 9.41 -0.51 0.17
CA PHE A 152 9.43 -1.95 0.41
C PHE A 152 9.04 -2.74 -0.83
N ALA A 153 7.96 -2.37 -1.54
CA ALA A 153 7.53 -3.01 -2.77
C ALA A 153 8.61 -2.97 -3.88
N VAL A 154 9.32 -1.84 -3.99
CA VAL A 154 10.40 -1.67 -4.96
C VAL A 154 11.63 -2.48 -4.60
N GLY A 155 12.04 -2.46 -3.32
CA GLY A 155 13.13 -3.31 -2.82
C GLY A 155 12.83 -4.79 -3.02
N TYR A 156 11.63 -5.22 -2.65
CA TYR A 156 11.13 -6.57 -2.86
C TYR A 156 11.22 -7.01 -4.33
N LEU A 157 10.84 -6.14 -5.26
CA LEU A 157 10.90 -6.43 -6.69
C LEU A 157 12.34 -6.55 -7.21
N TRP A 158 13.25 -5.68 -6.78
CA TRP A 158 14.67 -5.77 -7.10
C TRP A 158 15.31 -7.03 -6.48
N SER A 159 14.90 -7.42 -5.28
CA SER A 159 15.34 -8.68 -4.68
C SER A 159 14.85 -9.88 -5.47
N LEU A 160 13.60 -9.92 -5.93
CA LEU A 160 13.14 -10.97 -6.84
C LEU A 160 13.96 -11.00 -8.13
N TYR A 161 14.27 -9.86 -8.73
CA TYR A 161 15.14 -9.77 -9.90
C TYR A 161 16.52 -10.37 -9.63
N CYS A 162 17.18 -9.99 -8.53
CA CYS A 162 18.50 -10.49 -8.16
C CYS A 162 18.47 -12.00 -7.83
N ILE A 163 17.46 -12.48 -7.09
CA ILE A 163 17.28 -13.90 -6.76
C ILE A 163 17.12 -14.74 -8.04
N ILE A 164 16.27 -14.28 -8.96
CA ILE A 164 16.05 -14.96 -10.24
C ILE A 164 17.35 -14.96 -11.05
N ARG A 165 18.06 -13.82 -11.11
CA ARG A 165 19.33 -13.72 -11.82
C ARG A 165 20.41 -14.63 -11.23
N HIS A 166 20.47 -14.72 -9.91
CA HIS A 166 21.35 -15.63 -9.20
C HIS A 166 21.04 -17.09 -9.55
N GLY A 167 19.77 -17.46 -9.59
CA GLY A 167 19.32 -18.78 -10.02
C GLY A 167 19.72 -19.11 -11.47
N GLN A 168 19.70 -18.13 -12.38
CA GLN A 168 20.14 -18.32 -13.77
C GLN A 168 21.65 -18.61 -13.91
N GLU A 169 22.46 -18.20 -12.94
CA GLU A 169 23.92 -18.39 -12.95
C GLU A 169 24.34 -19.67 -12.18
N MET A 170 23.39 -20.38 -11.55
CA MET A 170 23.68 -21.63 -10.85
C MET A 170 24.15 -22.74 -11.82
N PRO A 171 25.06 -23.63 -11.38
CA PRO A 171 25.57 -23.82 -10.01
C PRO A 171 26.73 -22.90 -9.60
N HIS A 172 27.18 -22.00 -10.49
CA HIS A 172 28.36 -21.16 -10.27
C HIS A 172 28.01 -19.67 -10.40
N PRO A 173 27.21 -19.13 -9.46
CA PRO A 173 26.82 -17.73 -9.50
C PRO A 173 28.04 -16.82 -9.41
N SER A 174 28.02 -15.73 -10.16
CA SER A 174 29.09 -14.73 -10.07
C SER A 174 29.05 -14.07 -8.69
N LEU A 175 30.23 -13.76 -8.15
CA LEU A 175 30.33 -13.07 -6.85
C LEU A 175 29.52 -11.76 -6.85
N ARG A 176 29.57 -11.01 -7.96
CA ARG A 176 28.78 -9.80 -8.15
C ARG A 176 27.28 -10.05 -7.97
N THR A 177 26.71 -11.05 -8.63
CA THR A 177 25.27 -11.35 -8.53
C THR A 177 24.91 -11.81 -7.11
N THR A 178 25.75 -12.61 -6.46
CA THR A 178 25.55 -13.00 -5.05
C THR A 178 25.55 -11.80 -4.11
N LEU A 179 26.56 -10.92 -4.21
CA LEU A 179 26.66 -9.73 -3.35
C LEU A 179 25.51 -8.75 -3.63
N LEU A 180 25.11 -8.55 -4.89
CA LEU A 180 23.94 -7.74 -5.23
C LEU A 180 22.63 -8.34 -4.74
N THR A 181 22.50 -9.67 -4.72
CA THR A 181 21.36 -10.36 -4.13
C THR A 181 21.29 -10.08 -2.64
N GLY A 182 22.40 -10.29 -1.92
CA GLY A 182 22.54 -9.96 -0.51
C GLY A 182 22.19 -8.50 -0.22
N LEU A 183 22.83 -7.58 -0.94
CA LEU A 183 22.60 -6.13 -0.82
C LEU A 183 21.12 -5.77 -1.02
N SER A 184 20.48 -6.28 -2.07
CA SER A 184 19.06 -5.99 -2.34
C SER A 184 18.14 -6.47 -1.22
N ILE A 185 18.37 -7.68 -0.68
CA ILE A 185 17.60 -8.23 0.43
C ILE A 185 17.84 -7.38 1.69
N GLY A 186 19.10 -7.02 1.96
CA GLY A 186 19.47 -6.18 3.09
C GLY A 186 18.86 -4.78 3.06
N LEU A 187 18.86 -4.13 1.89
CA LEU A 187 18.19 -2.83 1.69
C LEU A 187 16.67 -2.95 1.87
N THR A 188 16.07 -4.05 1.43
CA THR A 188 14.63 -4.29 1.62
C THR A 188 14.28 -4.50 3.10
N LEU A 189 15.09 -5.28 3.82
CA LEU A 189 14.97 -5.49 5.26
C LEU A 189 15.22 -4.21 6.06
N ALA A 190 16.08 -3.32 5.55
CA ALA A 190 16.32 -1.99 6.08
C ALA A 190 15.15 -1.00 5.87
N ILE A 191 14.05 -1.43 5.25
CA ILE A 191 12.80 -0.69 5.17
C ILE A 191 11.73 -1.41 6.01
N ARG A 192 11.51 -2.70 5.77
CA ARG A 192 10.58 -3.53 6.57
C ARG A 192 11.09 -4.93 6.80
N VAL A 193 10.88 -5.42 8.02
CA VAL A 193 11.31 -6.75 8.45
C VAL A 193 10.63 -7.90 7.68
N ASN A 194 9.44 -7.67 7.13
CA ASN A 194 8.72 -8.65 6.31
C ASN A 194 9.54 -9.12 5.08
N GLY A 195 10.57 -8.35 4.68
CA GLY A 195 11.54 -8.75 3.67
C GLY A 195 12.31 -10.04 3.99
N VAL A 196 12.24 -10.54 5.23
CA VAL A 196 12.90 -11.80 5.66
C VAL A 196 12.48 -12.99 4.80
N ILE A 197 11.26 -12.98 4.24
CA ILE A 197 10.76 -14.01 3.33
C ILE A 197 11.63 -14.15 2.06
N LEU A 198 12.34 -13.10 1.65
CA LEU A 198 13.21 -13.12 0.48
C LEU A 198 14.38 -14.10 0.64
N PHE A 199 14.84 -14.37 1.85
CA PHE A 199 15.82 -15.44 2.09
C PHE A 199 15.24 -16.82 1.77
N ALA A 200 13.98 -17.07 2.14
CA ALA A 200 13.30 -18.32 1.80
C ALA A 200 13.14 -18.46 0.28
N TYR A 201 12.80 -17.37 -0.43
CA TYR A 201 12.71 -17.40 -1.89
C TYR A 201 14.07 -17.61 -2.53
N TRP A 202 15.13 -16.99 -2.01
CA TRP A 202 16.49 -17.20 -2.51
C TRP A 202 16.93 -18.65 -2.32
N PHE A 203 16.62 -19.25 -1.16
CA PHE A 203 16.87 -20.66 -0.88
C PHE A 203 16.09 -21.59 -1.83
N VAL A 204 14.78 -21.35 -2.02
CA VAL A 204 13.94 -22.15 -2.92
C VAL A 204 14.42 -22.04 -4.37
N ALA A 205 14.69 -20.82 -4.87
CA ALA A 205 15.21 -20.60 -6.21
C ALA A 205 16.55 -21.33 -6.42
N SER A 206 17.47 -21.19 -5.46
CA SER A 206 18.76 -21.88 -5.48
C SER A 206 18.58 -23.40 -5.50
N THR A 207 17.70 -23.94 -4.66
CA THR A 207 17.41 -25.37 -4.59
C THR A 207 16.85 -25.89 -5.91
N ILE A 208 15.81 -25.25 -6.47
CA ILE A 208 15.19 -25.64 -7.74
C ILE A 208 16.25 -25.73 -8.86
N THR A 209 17.14 -24.74 -8.93
CA THR A 209 18.20 -24.70 -9.96
C THR A 209 19.34 -25.68 -9.72
N LEU A 210 19.64 -26.01 -8.46
CA LEU A 210 20.73 -26.92 -8.09
C LEU A 210 20.32 -28.40 -8.08
N LEU A 211 19.03 -28.73 -8.10
CA LEU A 211 18.54 -30.12 -8.05
C LEU A 211 19.26 -31.10 -9.03
N PRO A 212 19.52 -30.74 -10.30
CA PRO A 212 20.26 -31.64 -11.21
C PRO A 212 21.73 -31.84 -10.81
N THR A 213 22.37 -30.80 -10.28
CA THR A 213 23.78 -30.83 -9.82
C THR A 213 23.90 -31.59 -8.51
N LEU A 214 22.97 -31.40 -7.57
CA LEU A 214 22.94 -32.10 -6.28
C LEU A 214 22.86 -33.62 -6.47
N LYS A 215 22.04 -34.06 -7.43
CA LYS A 215 21.89 -35.50 -7.75
C LYS A 215 23.14 -36.14 -8.35
N SER A 216 24.05 -35.36 -8.92
CA SER A 216 25.20 -35.88 -9.68
C SER A 216 26.55 -35.65 -9.00
N ARG A 217 26.74 -34.53 -8.28
CA ARG A 217 28.06 -34.08 -7.80
C ARG A 217 28.05 -33.47 -6.40
N GLY A 218 26.91 -33.46 -5.69
CA GLY A 218 26.76 -32.80 -4.40
C GLY A 218 26.77 -31.26 -4.49
N LEU A 219 26.75 -30.57 -3.34
CA LEU A 219 26.71 -29.11 -3.27
C LEU A 219 28.14 -28.54 -3.27
N PRO A 220 28.52 -27.67 -4.23
CA PRO A 220 29.87 -27.10 -4.25
C PRO A 220 30.12 -26.21 -3.03
N LEU A 221 31.24 -26.42 -2.31
CA LEU A 221 31.64 -25.58 -1.16
C LEU A 221 31.67 -24.09 -1.53
N ARG A 222 32.12 -23.76 -2.74
CA ARG A 222 32.11 -22.38 -3.25
C ARG A 222 30.71 -21.76 -3.23
N THR A 223 29.69 -22.51 -3.62
CA THR A 223 28.29 -22.04 -3.65
C THR A 223 27.78 -21.79 -2.23
N ILE A 224 28.18 -22.63 -1.27
CA ILE A 224 27.88 -22.43 0.17
C ILE A 224 28.56 -21.16 0.68
N LEU A 225 29.86 -21.00 0.47
CA LEU A 225 30.62 -19.84 0.91
C LEU A 225 30.11 -18.53 0.28
N GLN A 226 29.73 -18.57 -1.00
CA GLN A 226 29.08 -17.44 -1.66
C GLN A 226 27.71 -17.13 -1.04
N GLY A 227 26.88 -18.15 -0.80
CA GLY A 227 25.60 -17.98 -0.10
C GLY A 227 25.77 -17.32 1.28
N LEU A 228 26.74 -17.79 2.08
CA LEU A 228 27.09 -17.20 3.37
C LEU A 228 27.58 -15.76 3.23
N ALA A 229 28.41 -15.46 2.23
CA ALA A 229 28.87 -14.10 1.96
C ALA A 229 27.70 -13.17 1.60
N GLY A 230 26.78 -13.61 0.74
CA GLY A 230 25.59 -12.82 0.40
C GLY A 230 24.62 -12.65 1.57
N PHE A 231 24.46 -13.67 2.42
CA PHE A 231 23.71 -13.54 3.68
C PHE A 231 24.37 -12.53 4.62
N GLY A 232 25.69 -12.59 4.77
CA GLY A 232 26.46 -11.62 5.55
C GLY A 232 26.25 -10.19 5.05
N VAL A 233 26.34 -9.96 3.74
CA VAL A 233 26.03 -8.64 3.15
C VAL A 233 24.60 -8.21 3.46
N ALA A 234 23.61 -9.08 3.26
CA ALA A 234 22.20 -8.73 3.54
C ALA A 234 22.00 -8.31 5.00
N TYR A 235 22.55 -9.09 5.93
CA TYR A 235 22.43 -8.84 7.36
C TYR A 235 23.16 -7.56 7.77
N THR A 236 24.40 -7.36 7.32
CA THR A 236 25.17 -6.15 7.63
C THR A 236 24.50 -4.90 7.05
N THR A 237 23.98 -4.95 5.81
CA THR A 237 23.23 -3.84 5.22
C THR A 237 21.96 -3.53 6.01
N MET A 238 21.20 -4.54 6.42
CA MET A 238 20.02 -4.34 7.27
C MET A 238 20.40 -3.64 8.57
N VAL A 239 21.40 -4.17 9.29
CA VAL A 239 21.87 -3.59 10.57
C VAL A 239 22.38 -2.16 10.37
N LEU A 240 23.08 -1.85 9.28
CA LEU A 240 23.62 -0.52 9.02
C LEU A 240 22.53 0.57 9.02
N PHE A 241 21.32 0.25 8.58
CA PHE A 241 20.22 1.20 8.44
C PHE A 241 19.11 1.02 9.48
N TRP A 242 19.33 0.21 10.51
CA TRP A 242 18.29 -0.09 11.49
C TRP A 242 18.84 0.01 12.92
N PRO A 243 18.70 1.17 13.59
CA PRO A 243 19.26 1.42 14.92
C PRO A 243 18.89 0.37 15.97
N TRP A 244 17.64 -0.11 15.95
CA TRP A 244 17.20 -1.18 16.84
C TRP A 244 18.02 -2.47 16.66
N ALA A 245 18.31 -2.84 15.41
CA ALA A 245 19.18 -3.97 15.09
C ALA A 245 20.67 -3.65 15.31
N GLN A 246 21.10 -2.40 15.35
CA GLN A 246 22.48 -2.05 15.73
C GLN A 246 22.72 -2.30 17.21
N VAL A 247 21.77 -1.90 18.05
CA VAL A 247 21.82 -2.11 19.50
C VAL A 247 21.58 -3.58 19.84
N ASN A 248 20.66 -4.23 19.14
CA ASN A 248 20.27 -5.61 19.37
C ASN A 248 20.37 -6.44 18.08
N PRO A 249 21.57 -6.79 17.59
CA PRO A 249 21.73 -7.44 16.29
C PRO A 249 20.90 -8.71 16.14
N LEU A 250 20.95 -9.61 17.11
CA LEU A 250 20.26 -10.90 17.01
C LEU A 250 18.80 -10.82 17.50
N SER A 251 18.58 -10.29 18.70
CA SER A 251 17.25 -10.26 19.33
C SER A 251 16.33 -9.20 18.72
N GLY A 252 16.87 -8.12 18.17
CA GLY A 252 16.11 -7.00 17.64
C GLY A 252 15.22 -7.38 16.46
N PRO A 253 15.77 -7.90 15.36
CA PRO A 253 14.99 -8.38 14.21
C PRO A 253 13.97 -9.46 14.58
N ILE A 254 14.33 -10.40 15.48
CA ILE A 254 13.41 -11.44 15.95
C ILE A 254 12.23 -10.83 16.71
N THR A 255 12.49 -9.85 17.57
CA THR A 255 11.47 -9.13 18.32
C THR A 255 10.55 -8.35 17.38
N ALA A 256 11.10 -7.67 16.37
CA ALA A 256 10.32 -6.97 15.36
C ALA A 256 9.39 -7.91 14.58
N ILE A 257 9.88 -9.07 14.12
CA ILE A 257 9.03 -10.09 13.46
C ILE A 257 7.87 -10.50 14.36
N ARG A 258 8.12 -10.77 15.64
CA ARG A 258 7.08 -11.18 16.60
C ARG A 258 6.04 -10.09 16.82
N LEU A 259 6.48 -8.83 16.98
CA LEU A 259 5.59 -7.69 17.22
C LEU A 259 4.76 -7.34 15.99
N PHE A 260 5.32 -7.41 14.77
CA PHE A 260 4.54 -7.20 13.54
C PHE A 260 3.59 -8.36 13.22
N SER A 261 3.90 -9.57 13.67
CA SER A 261 2.99 -10.72 13.50
C SER A 261 1.80 -10.70 14.47
N ARG A 262 1.87 -9.89 15.53
CA ARG A 262 0.84 -9.70 16.56
C ARG A 262 0.62 -8.21 16.82
N PHE A 263 0.34 -7.48 15.74
CA PHE A 263 0.14 -6.05 15.87
C PHE A 263 -1.23 -5.81 16.52
N ASP A 264 -1.24 -5.60 17.83
CA ASP A 264 -2.45 -5.46 18.66
C ASP A 264 -3.16 -4.09 18.50
N GLU A 265 -2.85 -3.33 17.45
CA GLU A 265 -3.55 -2.07 17.17
C GLU A 265 -4.77 -2.33 16.30
N ASN A 266 -5.93 -1.93 16.83
CA ASN A 266 -7.21 -2.07 16.18
C ASN A 266 -7.43 -0.92 15.19
N HIS A 267 -7.42 -1.23 13.90
CA HIS A 267 -7.75 -0.27 12.84
C HIS A 267 -9.04 -0.70 12.15
N HIS A 268 -9.89 0.28 11.80
CA HIS A 268 -11.12 0.02 11.05
C HIS A 268 -10.97 0.39 9.57
N SER A 269 -11.62 -0.40 8.71
CA SER A 269 -11.60 -0.23 7.26
C SER A 269 -12.99 -0.42 6.69
N LEU A 270 -13.37 0.40 5.72
CA LEU A 270 -14.63 0.26 5.01
C LEU A 270 -14.50 -0.88 3.99
N PHE A 271 -15.34 -1.90 4.13
CA PHE A 271 -15.37 -3.06 3.25
C PHE A 271 -16.80 -3.57 3.07
N GLU A 272 -17.24 -3.67 1.82
CA GLU A 272 -18.61 -4.04 1.44
C GLU A 272 -19.72 -3.17 2.06
N GLY A 273 -19.41 -1.91 2.42
CA GLY A 273 -20.34 -0.95 3.04
C GLY A 273 -20.32 -0.96 4.57
N GLU A 274 -19.50 -1.82 5.16
CA GLU A 274 -19.42 -2.04 6.59
C GLU A 274 -18.00 -1.73 7.10
N TYR A 275 -17.90 -1.24 8.33
CA TYR A 275 -16.60 -1.02 8.96
C TYR A 275 -16.14 -2.32 9.60
N ILE A 276 -15.08 -2.92 9.06
CA ILE A 276 -14.49 -4.15 9.59
C ILE A 276 -13.22 -3.82 10.37
N ASP A 277 -12.92 -4.64 11.36
CA ASP A 277 -11.69 -4.55 12.15
C ASP A 277 -10.55 -5.26 11.42
N SER A 278 -9.37 -4.65 11.47
CA SER A 278 -8.13 -5.19 10.93
C SER A 278 -7.78 -6.60 11.41
N LEU A 279 -8.25 -7.01 12.61
CA LEU A 279 -8.03 -8.33 13.19
C LEU A 279 -9.06 -9.37 12.73
N ASP A 280 -10.21 -8.93 12.22
CA ASP A 280 -11.38 -9.76 11.91
C ASP A 280 -11.74 -9.71 10.42
N LEU A 281 -10.73 -9.83 9.57
CA LEU A 281 -10.91 -9.72 8.12
C LEU A 281 -11.60 -10.97 7.55
N PRO A 282 -12.63 -10.79 6.69
CA PRO A 282 -13.23 -11.91 5.98
C PRO A 282 -12.22 -12.51 4.99
N VAL A 283 -12.33 -13.81 4.71
CA VAL A 283 -11.47 -14.51 3.73
C VAL A 283 -11.57 -13.87 2.33
N SER A 284 -12.70 -13.21 2.03
CA SER A 284 -12.92 -12.47 0.79
C SER A 284 -12.12 -11.17 0.69
N TYR A 285 -11.55 -10.63 1.78
CA TYR A 285 -10.92 -9.30 1.79
C TYR A 285 -9.83 -9.13 0.74
N ILE A 286 -8.79 -9.97 0.77
CA ILE A 286 -7.67 -9.88 -0.18
C ILE A 286 -8.13 -10.19 -1.63
N PRO A 287 -8.86 -11.30 -1.90
CA PRO A 287 -9.38 -11.57 -3.24
C PRO A 287 -10.23 -10.44 -3.82
N THR A 288 -11.17 -9.90 -3.04
CA THR A 288 -12.06 -8.81 -3.47
C THR A 288 -11.25 -7.58 -3.80
N TRP A 289 -10.33 -7.16 -2.93
CA TRP A 289 -9.50 -6.00 -3.20
C TRP A 289 -8.60 -6.14 -4.43
N LEU A 290 -8.02 -7.32 -4.66
CA LEU A 290 -7.25 -7.57 -5.88
C LEU A 290 -8.15 -7.45 -7.11
N LEU A 291 -9.35 -8.03 -7.05
CA LEU A 291 -10.30 -8.06 -8.16
C LEU A 291 -10.83 -6.69 -8.53
N ILE A 292 -11.14 -5.83 -7.54
CA ILE A 292 -11.72 -4.50 -7.79
C ILE A 292 -10.66 -3.40 -7.91
N GLY A 293 -9.51 -3.55 -7.26
CA GLY A 293 -8.45 -2.54 -7.18
C GLY A 293 -7.39 -2.61 -8.28
N LEU A 294 -7.34 -3.71 -9.06
CA LEU A 294 -6.40 -3.86 -10.17
C LEU A 294 -7.08 -3.60 -11.53
N PRO A 295 -6.37 -2.99 -12.50
CA PRO A 295 -6.89 -2.79 -13.85
C PRO A 295 -7.26 -4.10 -14.55
N GLU A 296 -8.28 -4.06 -15.41
CA GLU A 296 -8.76 -5.20 -16.20
C GLU A 296 -7.64 -5.83 -17.04
N ALA A 297 -6.74 -5.00 -17.57
CA ALA A 297 -5.59 -5.46 -18.33
C ALA A 297 -4.72 -6.47 -17.56
N VAL A 298 -4.65 -6.36 -16.22
CA VAL A 298 -3.92 -7.32 -15.37
C VAL A 298 -4.57 -8.71 -15.45
N TRP A 299 -5.89 -8.79 -15.34
CA TRP A 299 -6.61 -10.06 -15.38
C TRP A 299 -6.61 -10.68 -16.79
N ILE A 300 -6.77 -9.85 -17.83
CA ILE A 300 -6.65 -10.30 -19.23
C ILE A 300 -5.27 -10.92 -19.46
N GLY A 301 -4.20 -10.30 -18.95
CA GLY A 301 -2.85 -10.83 -19.10
C GLY A 301 -2.56 -12.07 -18.26
N VAL A 302 -3.13 -12.19 -17.06
CA VAL A 302 -3.07 -13.44 -16.27
C VAL A 302 -3.72 -14.59 -17.03
N ILE A 303 -4.93 -14.37 -17.58
CA ILE A 303 -5.62 -15.37 -18.41
C ILE A 303 -4.78 -15.70 -19.65
N ALA A 304 -4.23 -14.69 -20.33
CA ALA A 304 -3.36 -14.87 -21.48
C ALA A 304 -2.11 -15.71 -21.15
N LEU A 305 -1.51 -15.50 -19.97
CA LEU A 305 -0.38 -16.30 -19.50
C LEU A 305 -0.79 -17.77 -19.29
N ILE A 306 -1.92 -18.03 -18.65
CA ILE A 306 -2.43 -19.38 -18.41
C ILE A 306 -2.65 -20.10 -19.75
N VAL A 307 -3.34 -19.45 -20.70
CA VAL A 307 -3.60 -20.01 -22.04
C VAL A 307 -2.29 -20.29 -22.77
N ALA A 308 -1.35 -19.34 -22.77
CA ALA A 308 -0.07 -19.50 -23.44
C ALA A 308 0.74 -20.68 -22.85
N ARG A 309 0.72 -20.83 -21.52
CA ARG A 309 1.41 -21.92 -20.81
C ARG A 309 0.74 -23.26 -21.00
N TYR A 310 -0.59 -23.31 -21.06
CA TYR A 310 -1.33 -24.54 -21.38
C TYR A 310 -1.00 -25.03 -22.80
N ARG A 311 -0.88 -24.12 -23.78
CA ARG A 311 -0.67 -24.49 -25.19
C ARG A 311 0.77 -24.92 -25.52
N PHE A 312 1.77 -24.34 -24.86
CA PHE A 312 3.20 -24.61 -25.14
C PHE A 312 3.94 -25.39 -24.05
N GLY A 313 3.26 -25.70 -22.93
CA GLY A 313 3.84 -26.33 -21.76
C GLY A 313 4.87 -25.44 -21.04
N ARG A 314 5.56 -25.99 -20.04
CA ARG A 314 6.66 -25.32 -19.33
C ARG A 314 7.97 -25.36 -20.13
N ARG A 315 7.93 -25.14 -21.45
CA ARG A 315 9.12 -25.21 -22.31
C ARG A 315 9.99 -23.96 -22.12
N GLY A 316 11.23 -24.17 -21.66
CA GLY A 316 12.25 -23.13 -21.48
C GLY A 316 13.01 -23.30 -20.17
N GLN A 317 14.35 -23.19 -20.22
CA GLN A 317 15.24 -23.36 -19.05
C GLN A 317 14.88 -22.44 -17.87
N ASN A 318 14.23 -21.29 -18.14
CA ASN A 318 13.84 -20.30 -17.14
C ASN A 318 12.39 -20.45 -16.61
N ALA A 319 11.63 -21.47 -17.05
CA ALA A 319 10.23 -21.62 -16.65
C ALA A 319 10.06 -21.85 -15.13
N GLY A 320 10.97 -22.60 -14.50
CA GLY A 320 11.00 -22.81 -13.04
C GLY A 320 11.47 -21.60 -12.23
N LEU A 321 12.15 -20.65 -12.87
CA LEU A 321 12.53 -19.39 -12.22
C LEU A 321 11.42 -18.33 -12.33
N MET A 322 10.64 -18.36 -13.41
CA MET A 322 9.46 -17.49 -13.54
C MET A 322 8.40 -17.79 -12.47
N SER A 323 8.31 -19.02 -11.96
CA SER A 323 7.43 -19.33 -10.83
C SER A 323 7.81 -18.60 -9.54
N MET A 324 9.01 -18.00 -9.43
CA MET A 324 9.33 -17.13 -8.29
C MET A 324 8.50 -15.85 -8.29
N LEU A 325 8.06 -15.34 -9.45
CA LEU A 325 7.09 -14.23 -9.50
C LEU A 325 5.70 -14.67 -9.04
N VAL A 326 5.30 -15.91 -9.38
CA VAL A 326 4.04 -16.49 -8.92
C VAL A 326 4.07 -16.70 -7.41
N VAL A 327 5.17 -17.26 -6.88
CA VAL A 327 5.38 -17.41 -5.44
C VAL A 327 5.41 -16.03 -4.77
N GLY A 328 6.12 -15.06 -5.34
CA GLY A 328 6.20 -13.71 -4.79
C GLY A 328 4.85 -12.99 -4.68
N PHE A 329 3.91 -13.27 -5.59
CA PHE A 329 2.54 -12.79 -5.47
C PHE A 329 1.68 -13.68 -4.53
N ALA A 330 1.64 -14.98 -4.79
CA ALA A 330 0.64 -15.88 -4.21
C ALA A 330 0.97 -16.27 -2.77
N PHE A 331 2.25 -16.47 -2.42
CA PHE A 331 2.63 -16.89 -1.08
C PHE A 331 2.27 -15.85 -0.02
N PRO A 332 2.61 -14.54 -0.18
CA PRO A 332 2.23 -13.55 0.83
C PRO A 332 0.72 -13.40 0.95
N CYS A 333 -0.04 -13.49 -0.15
CA CYS A 333 -1.51 -13.47 -0.10
C CYS A 333 -2.06 -14.66 0.68
N ALA A 334 -1.58 -15.88 0.38
CA ALA A 334 -2.00 -17.08 1.09
C ALA A 334 -1.60 -17.04 2.56
N TYR A 335 -0.38 -16.57 2.86
CA TYR A 335 0.10 -16.43 4.23
C TYR A 335 -0.77 -15.45 5.02
N ALA A 336 -1.10 -14.29 4.44
CA ALA A 336 -1.95 -13.29 5.09
C ALA A 336 -3.36 -13.83 5.37
N LEU A 337 -3.97 -14.54 4.42
CA LEU A 337 -5.28 -15.18 4.58
C LEU A 337 -5.26 -16.28 5.66
N LEU A 338 -4.27 -17.16 5.62
CA LEU A 338 -4.19 -18.33 6.52
C LEU A 338 -3.83 -17.94 7.95
N ASN A 339 -3.02 -16.91 8.13
CA ASN A 339 -2.59 -16.44 9.46
C ASN A 339 -3.42 -15.28 10.00
N LYS A 340 -4.51 -14.89 9.32
CA LYS A 340 -5.33 -13.72 9.67
C LYS A 340 -4.48 -12.49 9.98
N THR A 341 -3.53 -12.19 9.09
CA THR A 341 -2.62 -11.05 9.29
C THR A 341 -3.43 -9.76 9.34
N PRO A 342 -3.17 -8.87 10.31
CA PRO A 342 -3.91 -7.61 10.39
C PRO A 342 -3.65 -6.75 9.15
N LEU A 343 -4.72 -6.37 8.44
CA LEU A 343 -4.67 -5.47 7.27
C LEU A 343 -5.75 -4.40 7.42
N TYR A 344 -5.46 -3.22 6.90
CA TYR A 344 -6.40 -2.09 6.84
C TYR A 344 -6.02 -1.17 5.69
N ASP A 345 -6.89 -0.21 5.37
CA ASP A 345 -6.72 0.74 4.26
C ASP A 345 -6.53 0.04 2.90
N GLY A 346 -7.36 -0.97 2.64
CA GLY A 346 -7.29 -1.79 1.44
C GLY A 346 -6.06 -2.70 1.36
N LEU A 347 -5.31 -2.63 0.26
CA LEU A 347 -4.13 -3.46 -0.01
C LEU A 347 -2.80 -2.73 0.24
N ARG A 348 -2.77 -1.59 0.94
CA ARG A 348 -1.53 -0.81 1.06
C ARG A 348 -0.37 -1.59 1.67
N HIS A 349 -0.61 -2.39 2.72
CA HIS A 349 0.44 -3.25 3.32
C HIS A 349 0.86 -4.40 2.41
N MET A 350 0.02 -4.74 1.44
CA MET A 350 0.23 -5.79 0.43
C MET A 350 0.68 -5.21 -0.92
N LEU A 351 1.00 -3.91 -1.00
CA LEU A 351 1.39 -3.25 -2.26
C LEU A 351 2.51 -3.98 -3.01
N PHE A 352 3.42 -4.63 -2.27
CA PHE A 352 4.55 -5.38 -2.83
C PHE A 352 4.16 -6.62 -3.65
N VAL A 353 2.94 -7.17 -3.49
CA VAL A 353 2.49 -8.31 -4.31
C VAL A 353 1.93 -7.89 -5.68
N ILE A 354 1.58 -6.62 -5.84
CA ILE A 354 0.99 -6.09 -7.08
C ILE A 354 1.99 -6.14 -8.26
N PRO A 355 3.23 -5.63 -8.15
CA PRO A 355 4.16 -5.64 -9.28
C PRO A 355 4.48 -7.03 -9.84
N PRO A 356 4.74 -8.08 -9.03
CA PRO A 356 4.94 -9.44 -9.56
C PRO A 356 3.75 -9.95 -10.40
N LEU A 357 2.51 -9.68 -9.97
CA LEU A 357 1.31 -10.06 -10.72
C LEU A 357 1.19 -9.29 -12.05
N VAL A 358 1.45 -7.97 -12.01
CA VAL A 358 1.45 -7.11 -13.21
C VAL A 358 2.49 -7.57 -14.22
N ILE A 359 3.69 -7.96 -13.77
CA ILE A 359 4.75 -8.49 -14.64
C ILE A 359 4.35 -9.82 -15.26
N LEU A 360 3.77 -10.75 -14.49
CA LEU A 360 3.24 -12.00 -15.03
C LEU A 360 2.17 -11.75 -16.10
N SER A 361 1.30 -10.78 -15.85
CA SER A 361 0.28 -10.35 -16.80
C SER A 361 0.89 -9.81 -18.11
N GLY A 362 1.85 -8.88 -18.03
CA GLY A 362 2.52 -8.33 -19.22
C GLY A 362 3.27 -9.38 -20.03
N ILE A 363 3.95 -10.31 -19.36
CA ILE A 363 4.56 -11.49 -20.00
C ILE A 363 3.48 -12.34 -20.69
N GLY A 364 2.33 -12.54 -20.05
CA GLY A 364 1.19 -13.28 -20.58
C GLY A 364 0.64 -12.68 -21.88
N LEU A 365 0.42 -11.37 -21.90
CA LEU A 365 -0.09 -10.65 -23.08
C LEU A 365 0.87 -10.77 -24.27
N VAL A 366 2.17 -10.54 -24.06
CA VAL A 366 3.17 -10.67 -25.13
C VAL A 366 3.32 -12.12 -25.57
N SER A 367 3.24 -13.07 -24.64
CA SER A 367 3.30 -14.49 -24.98
C SER A 367 2.14 -14.86 -25.88
N LEU A 368 0.90 -14.51 -25.52
CA LEU A 368 -0.29 -14.81 -26.31
C LEU A 368 -0.28 -14.10 -27.68
N ASP A 369 0.14 -12.83 -27.77
CA ASP A 369 0.28 -12.13 -29.07
C ASP A 369 1.17 -12.90 -30.05
N ARG A 370 2.26 -13.52 -29.55
CA ARG A 370 3.16 -14.33 -30.37
C ARG A 370 2.54 -15.65 -30.81
N LEU A 371 1.51 -16.15 -30.11
CA LEU A 371 0.81 -17.38 -30.48
C LEU A 371 -0.27 -17.15 -31.53
N LEU A 372 -0.79 -15.92 -31.61
CA LEU A 372 -1.83 -15.56 -32.56
C LEU A 372 -1.23 -15.40 -33.97
N VAL A 373 -1.27 -16.49 -34.74
CA VAL A 373 -0.79 -16.52 -36.14
C VAL A 373 -1.79 -15.94 -37.13
N VAL A 374 -3.08 -15.91 -36.79
CA VAL A 374 -4.13 -15.35 -37.65
C VAL A 374 -4.14 -13.81 -37.53
N PRO A 375 -3.91 -13.04 -38.62
CA PRO A 375 -3.76 -11.58 -38.54
C PRO A 375 -4.97 -10.87 -37.92
N ARG A 376 -6.20 -11.30 -38.25
CA ARG A 376 -7.44 -10.71 -37.69
C ARG A 376 -7.54 -10.96 -36.18
N SER A 377 -7.28 -12.18 -35.72
CA SER A 377 -7.31 -12.51 -34.28
C SER A 377 -6.22 -11.76 -33.52
N ARG A 378 -5.03 -11.62 -34.09
CA ARG A 378 -3.93 -10.86 -33.50
C ARG A 378 -4.26 -9.37 -33.40
N LEU A 379 -4.84 -8.78 -34.44
CA LEU A 379 -5.30 -7.39 -34.44
C LEU A 379 -6.40 -7.17 -33.41
N ALA A 380 -7.41 -8.05 -33.36
CA ALA A 380 -8.48 -7.98 -32.37
C ALA A 380 -7.95 -8.08 -30.93
N PHE A 381 -7.00 -8.99 -30.68
CA PHE A 381 -6.36 -9.10 -29.37
C PHE A 381 -5.57 -7.84 -28.99
N ARG A 382 -4.79 -7.28 -29.92
CA ARG A 382 -4.07 -6.01 -29.68
C ARG A 382 -5.03 -4.85 -29.42
N ALA A 383 -6.12 -4.76 -30.17
CA ALA A 383 -7.16 -3.75 -29.95
C ALA A 383 -7.80 -3.90 -28.56
N LEU A 384 -8.09 -5.13 -28.13
CA LEU A 384 -8.57 -5.43 -26.78
C LEU A 384 -7.56 -4.98 -25.70
N VAL A 385 -6.27 -5.28 -25.89
CA VAL A 385 -5.22 -4.85 -24.95
C VAL A 385 -5.12 -3.32 -24.89
N VAL A 386 -5.12 -2.63 -26.03
CA VAL A 386 -5.10 -1.16 -26.07
C VAL A 386 -6.32 -0.57 -25.37
N LEU A 387 -7.51 -1.11 -25.64
CA LEU A 387 -8.73 -0.70 -24.95
C LEU A 387 -8.61 -0.91 -23.43
N ALA A 388 -8.18 -2.10 -23.00
CA ALA A 388 -8.04 -2.42 -21.58
C ALA A 388 -6.99 -1.56 -20.86
N LEU A 389 -5.93 -1.11 -21.54
CA LEU A 389 -4.94 -0.18 -21.00
C LEU A 389 -5.43 1.27 -21.00
N SER A 390 -6.32 1.64 -21.94
CA SER A 390 -6.89 2.98 -21.98
C SER A 390 -7.84 3.24 -20.80
N LEU A 391 -8.52 2.21 -20.30
CA LEU A 391 -9.43 2.31 -19.16
C LEU A 391 -8.75 2.90 -17.90
N PRO A 392 -7.69 2.29 -17.33
CA PRO A 392 -7.02 2.88 -16.18
C PRO A 392 -6.34 4.21 -16.51
N ALA A 393 -5.90 4.44 -17.75
CA ALA A 393 -5.30 5.73 -18.14
C ALA A 393 -6.31 6.89 -18.05
N VAL A 394 -7.55 6.67 -18.50
CA VAL A 394 -8.63 7.66 -18.37
C VAL A 394 -8.95 7.91 -16.89
N GLU A 395 -9.05 6.85 -16.08
CA GLU A 395 -9.29 6.99 -14.65
C GLU A 395 -8.13 7.67 -13.92
N MET A 396 -6.87 7.46 -14.34
CA MET A 396 -5.73 8.18 -13.75
C MET A 396 -5.82 9.69 -13.99
N ILE A 397 -6.29 10.14 -15.14
CA ILE A 397 -6.51 11.56 -15.44
C ILE A 397 -7.68 12.08 -14.61
N ARG A 398 -8.79 11.35 -14.62
CA ARG A 398 -10.03 11.73 -13.92
C ARG A 398 -9.87 11.81 -12.41
N LEU A 399 -9.13 10.86 -11.84
CA LEU A 399 -8.95 10.73 -10.40
C LEU A 399 -7.78 11.57 -9.89
N HIS A 400 -6.94 12.15 -10.74
CA HIS A 400 -5.75 12.85 -10.27
C HIS A 400 -6.10 13.98 -9.28
N PRO A 401 -5.42 14.07 -8.11
CA PRO A 401 -4.27 13.27 -7.61
C PRO A 401 -4.63 12.08 -6.68
N PHE A 402 -5.86 11.58 -6.72
CA PHE A 402 -6.42 10.50 -5.88
C PHE A 402 -6.32 9.09 -6.49
N GLN A 403 -5.26 8.77 -7.25
CA GLN A 403 -5.12 7.45 -7.88
C GLN A 403 -5.03 6.28 -6.88
N THR A 404 -4.68 6.54 -5.62
CA THR A 404 -4.73 5.56 -4.52
C THR A 404 -6.14 5.03 -4.25
N SER A 405 -7.17 5.82 -4.56
CA SER A 405 -8.58 5.48 -4.40
C SER A 405 -9.18 4.74 -5.61
N TYR A 406 -8.37 4.34 -6.59
CA TYR A 406 -8.86 3.70 -7.82
C TYR A 406 -9.63 2.39 -7.60
N PHE A 407 -10.68 2.21 -8.39
CA PHE A 407 -11.40 0.95 -8.62
C PHE A 407 -11.57 0.77 -10.12
N ASN A 408 -11.57 -0.48 -10.58
CA ASN A 408 -11.69 -0.78 -12.01
C ASN A 408 -13.12 -0.60 -12.55
N HIS A 409 -13.26 -0.52 -13.87
CA HIS A 409 -14.54 -0.30 -14.54
C HIS A 409 -15.49 -1.48 -14.34
N ALA A 410 -14.98 -2.71 -14.32
CA ALA A 410 -15.77 -3.91 -14.06
C ALA A 410 -16.49 -3.87 -12.70
N SER A 411 -15.88 -3.24 -11.69
CA SER A 411 -16.49 -3.03 -10.37
C SER A 411 -17.32 -1.75 -10.26
N GLY A 412 -17.34 -0.90 -11.30
CA GLY A 412 -18.11 0.34 -11.32
C GLY A 412 -17.35 1.59 -10.88
N THR A 413 -16.02 1.59 -11.05
CA THR A 413 -15.10 2.71 -10.76
C THR A 413 -15.21 3.24 -9.32
N LEU A 414 -14.55 4.35 -9.01
CA LEU A 414 -14.67 4.98 -7.69
C LEU A 414 -16.12 5.43 -7.41
N ASP A 415 -16.86 5.84 -8.44
CA ASP A 415 -18.22 6.41 -8.31
C ASP A 415 -19.21 5.50 -7.61
N ARG A 416 -19.12 4.18 -7.83
CA ARG A 416 -20.01 3.20 -7.17
C ARG A 416 -19.43 2.61 -5.89
N ASN A 417 -18.14 2.79 -5.65
CA ASN A 417 -17.41 2.06 -4.61
C ASN A 417 -16.97 2.90 -3.42
N TRP A 418 -16.97 4.24 -3.53
CA TRP A 418 -16.47 5.13 -2.47
C TRP A 418 -17.22 5.04 -1.14
N THR A 419 -18.47 4.55 -1.13
CA THR A 419 -19.27 4.27 0.08
C THR A 419 -19.25 2.80 0.52
N ARG A 420 -18.64 1.93 -0.29
CA ARG A 420 -18.58 0.48 -0.04
C ARG A 420 -17.20 0.01 0.37
N TYR A 421 -16.16 0.70 -0.06
CA TYR A 421 -14.77 0.32 0.18
C TYR A 421 -13.93 1.57 0.47
N ASP A 422 -12.85 1.41 1.24
CA ASP A 422 -11.94 2.51 1.54
C ASP A 422 -11.45 3.25 0.27
N SER A 423 -11.66 4.57 0.25
CA SER A 423 -11.30 5.47 -0.85
C SER A 423 -10.09 6.34 -0.47
N ASP A 424 -10.28 7.58 -0.02
CA ASP A 424 -9.21 8.47 0.46
C ASP A 424 -8.87 8.17 1.93
N TYR A 425 -8.34 6.96 2.16
CA TYR A 425 -8.03 6.49 3.51
C TYR A 425 -6.93 7.32 4.19
N TRP A 426 -6.07 8.01 3.42
CA TRP A 426 -5.03 8.87 3.98
C TRP A 426 -5.41 10.35 4.08
N MET A 427 -6.66 10.69 3.77
CA MET A 427 -7.16 12.06 3.88
C MET A 427 -6.35 13.08 3.07
N THR A 428 -5.81 12.63 1.94
CA THR A 428 -4.99 13.46 1.04
C THR A 428 -5.79 14.60 0.43
N SER A 429 -7.13 14.47 0.38
CA SER A 429 -8.08 15.49 -0.04
C SER A 429 -8.05 16.78 0.80
N TYR A 430 -7.47 16.75 2.01
CA TYR A 430 -7.31 17.94 2.86
C TYR A 430 -6.55 19.04 2.13
N LYS A 431 -5.56 18.69 1.30
CA LYS A 431 -4.81 19.64 0.48
C LYS A 431 -5.73 20.44 -0.46
N GLN A 432 -6.61 19.76 -1.20
CA GLN A 432 -7.55 20.40 -2.11
C GLN A 432 -8.59 21.24 -1.35
N GLY A 433 -9.05 20.76 -0.19
CA GLY A 433 -9.95 21.52 0.69
C GLY A 433 -9.31 22.83 1.16
N ILE A 434 -8.07 22.78 1.65
CA ILE A 434 -7.30 23.95 2.08
C ILE A 434 -7.04 24.91 0.92
N GLN A 435 -6.62 24.41 -0.24
CA GLN A 435 -6.42 25.24 -1.44
C GLN A 435 -7.69 25.97 -1.84
N TRP A 436 -8.84 25.29 -1.79
CA TRP A 436 -10.12 25.93 -2.07
C TRP A 436 -10.45 27.02 -1.05
N ILE A 437 -10.23 26.78 0.25
CA ILE A 437 -10.44 27.78 1.31
C ILE A 437 -9.57 29.02 1.05
N THR A 438 -8.28 28.83 0.78
CA THR A 438 -7.33 29.93 0.51
C THR A 438 -7.77 30.80 -0.66
N GLN A 439 -8.38 30.19 -1.69
CA GLN A 439 -8.78 30.88 -2.92
C GLN A 439 -10.17 31.51 -2.86
N ASN A 440 -11.09 30.96 -2.06
CA ASN A 440 -12.52 31.27 -2.18
C ASN A 440 -13.19 31.75 -0.89
N TYR A 441 -12.59 31.49 0.29
CA TYR A 441 -13.24 31.81 1.55
C TYR A 441 -12.80 33.17 2.11
N PRO A 442 -13.71 34.06 2.51
CA PRO A 442 -13.35 35.37 3.04
C PRO A 442 -12.65 35.25 4.38
N LEU A 443 -11.56 35.99 4.55
CA LEU A 443 -10.84 36.05 5.82
C LEU A 443 -11.59 36.94 6.82
N PRO A 444 -11.70 36.52 8.10
CA PRO A 444 -12.27 37.35 9.14
C PRO A 444 -11.38 38.58 9.41
N GLU A 445 -11.99 39.74 9.66
CA GLU A 445 -11.25 40.95 9.97
C GLU A 445 -10.47 40.80 11.29
N GLY A 446 -9.20 41.21 11.27
CA GLY A 446 -8.36 41.31 12.47
C GLY A 446 -7.91 39.99 13.10
N ARG A 447 -8.20 38.82 12.48
CA ARG A 447 -7.72 37.52 12.98
C ARG A 447 -7.54 36.49 11.86
N LYS A 448 -6.83 35.40 12.17
CA LYS A 448 -6.69 34.25 11.27
C LYS A 448 -7.99 33.44 11.20
N LEU A 449 -8.21 32.78 10.06
CA LEU A 449 -9.31 31.84 9.85
C LEU A 449 -8.99 30.52 10.56
N ARG A 450 -9.83 30.09 11.49
CA ARG A 450 -9.64 28.87 12.28
C ARG A 450 -10.19 27.67 11.54
N ILE A 451 -9.32 26.71 11.23
CA ILE A 451 -9.67 25.50 10.49
C ILE A 451 -9.35 24.28 11.36
N THR A 452 -10.24 23.30 11.37
CA THR A 452 -9.99 22.01 12.05
C THR A 452 -10.54 20.85 11.23
N GLY A 453 -10.24 19.62 11.63
CA GLY A 453 -10.69 18.38 10.99
C GLY A 453 -10.54 17.22 11.98
N LEU A 454 -11.27 16.10 11.79
CA LEU A 454 -11.30 15.01 12.79
C LEU A 454 -9.91 14.53 13.22
N PHE A 455 -8.97 14.54 12.27
CA PHE A 455 -7.57 14.28 12.52
C PHE A 455 -6.85 15.60 12.33
N PRO A 456 -6.72 16.43 13.39
CA PRO A 456 -6.24 17.79 13.22
C PRO A 456 -4.84 17.82 12.63
N SER A 457 -3.99 16.81 12.90
CA SER A 457 -2.67 16.66 12.27
C SER A 457 -2.76 16.76 10.74
N GLY A 458 -3.73 16.10 10.12
CA GLY A 458 -3.98 16.21 8.68
C GLY A 458 -4.26 17.65 8.21
N VAL A 459 -4.79 18.53 9.07
CA VAL A 459 -4.90 19.98 8.78
C VAL A 459 -3.56 20.68 9.04
N PHE A 460 -2.96 20.47 10.22
CA PHE A 460 -1.70 21.10 10.63
C PHE A 460 -0.57 20.85 9.64
N ASP A 461 -0.46 19.64 9.11
CA ASP A 461 0.63 19.23 8.23
C ASP A 461 0.48 19.85 6.84
N GLN A 462 -0.75 20.02 6.36
CA GLN A 462 -1.07 20.58 5.04
C GLN A 462 -1.11 22.11 5.05
N GLU A 463 -1.55 22.71 6.16
CA GLU A 463 -1.74 24.15 6.28
C GLU A 463 -0.44 24.85 6.65
N GLN A 464 0.11 25.60 5.70
CA GLN A 464 1.34 26.39 5.89
C GLN A 464 1.09 27.91 5.75
N SER A 465 -0.17 28.34 5.66
CA SER A 465 -0.52 29.74 5.46
C SER A 465 -0.39 30.59 6.72
N GLU A 466 0.00 31.86 6.53
CA GLU A 466 -0.05 32.87 7.58
C GLU A 466 -1.49 33.33 7.88
N THR A 467 -2.43 33.15 6.95
CA THR A 467 -3.83 33.60 7.08
C THR A 467 -4.74 32.61 7.80
N HIS A 468 -4.34 31.34 7.86
CA HIS A 468 -5.08 30.27 8.49
C HIS A 468 -4.47 29.92 9.85
N LEU A 469 -5.31 29.46 10.76
CA LEU A 469 -4.93 28.96 12.07
C LEU A 469 -5.54 27.57 12.24
N PRO A 470 -4.77 26.51 11.99
CA PRO A 470 -5.16 25.17 12.41
C PRO A 470 -5.42 25.13 13.92
N VAL A 471 -6.57 24.63 14.34
CA VAL A 471 -6.95 24.53 15.75
C VAL A 471 -7.26 23.08 16.14
N LEU A 472 -6.84 22.70 17.35
CA LEU A 472 -7.21 21.42 17.97
C LEU A 472 -8.62 21.45 18.60
N SER A 473 -9.21 22.64 18.73
CA SER A 473 -10.47 22.82 19.43
C SER A 473 -11.66 22.65 18.48
N TRP A 474 -12.52 21.72 18.84
CA TRP A 474 -13.83 21.53 18.21
C TRP A 474 -14.78 22.68 18.53
N GLN A 475 -14.60 23.37 19.65
CA GLN A 475 -15.63 24.26 20.21
C GLN A 475 -15.75 25.61 19.50
N ASN A 476 -14.88 25.95 18.54
CA ASN A 476 -15.00 27.20 17.79
C ASN A 476 -14.18 27.28 16.46
N PRO A 477 -14.14 26.26 15.59
CA PRO A 477 -13.61 26.42 14.23
C PRO A 477 -14.51 27.35 13.40
N ASP A 478 -13.91 28.14 12.51
CA ASP A 478 -14.66 28.86 11.49
C ASP A 478 -15.03 27.93 10.32
N LEU A 479 -14.18 26.94 10.05
CA LEU A 479 -14.40 25.88 9.07
C LEU A 479 -13.92 24.52 9.62
N TYR A 480 -14.67 23.48 9.27
CA TYR A 480 -14.36 22.09 9.56
C TYR A 480 -14.14 21.29 8.27
N LEU A 481 -13.04 20.55 8.22
CA LEU A 481 -12.68 19.62 7.15
C LEU A 481 -13.11 18.20 7.56
N GLY A 482 -14.27 17.78 7.07
CA GLY A 482 -14.86 16.47 7.38
C GLY A 482 -14.60 15.48 6.26
N SER A 483 -13.73 14.49 6.50
CA SER A 483 -13.54 13.39 5.54
C SER A 483 -14.80 12.56 5.39
N VAL A 484 -15.01 11.97 4.23
CA VAL A 484 -16.06 10.96 4.05
C VAL A 484 -15.71 9.66 4.78
N ARG A 485 -14.42 9.36 4.97
CA ARG A 485 -13.98 8.21 5.77
C ARG A 485 -14.61 8.31 7.16
N PHE A 486 -15.16 7.21 7.66
CA PHE A 486 -15.87 7.12 8.95
C PHE A 486 -17.04 8.10 9.11
N HIS A 487 -17.56 8.63 8.00
CA HIS A 487 -18.59 9.66 8.02
C HIS A 487 -18.18 10.91 8.82
N ASN A 488 -16.90 11.28 8.83
CA ASN A 488 -16.43 12.44 9.61
C ASN A 488 -17.14 13.75 9.23
N HIS A 489 -17.50 13.92 7.96
CA HIS A 489 -18.34 15.02 7.46
C HIS A 489 -19.72 15.14 8.14
N LEU A 490 -20.24 14.09 8.77
CA LEU A 490 -21.52 14.13 9.48
C LEU A 490 -21.36 14.46 10.96
N VAL A 491 -20.12 14.56 11.46
CA VAL A 491 -19.91 14.64 12.91
C VAL A 491 -20.13 16.06 13.43
N ILE A 492 -19.64 17.09 12.72
CA ILE A 492 -19.91 18.48 13.08
C ILE A 492 -21.06 19.01 12.21
N PRO A 493 -22.21 19.39 12.80
CA PRO A 493 -23.32 19.95 12.04
C PRO A 493 -22.96 21.33 11.50
N GLY A 494 -23.48 21.64 10.31
CA GLY A 494 -23.20 22.90 9.64
C GLY A 494 -23.55 22.86 8.15
N GLU A 495 -23.28 23.96 7.49
CA GLU A 495 -23.49 24.14 6.05
C GLU A 495 -22.27 23.64 5.26
N PRO A 496 -22.41 22.64 4.35
CA PRO A 496 -21.36 22.30 3.41
C PRO A 496 -21.13 23.46 2.43
N VAL A 497 -20.02 24.19 2.59
CA VAL A 497 -19.66 25.31 1.70
C VAL A 497 -18.85 24.85 0.49
N HIS A 498 -18.20 23.69 0.58
CA HIS A 498 -17.50 23.06 -0.55
C HIS A 498 -17.36 21.55 -0.34
N ILE A 499 -17.25 20.81 -1.44
CA ILE A 499 -17.02 19.36 -1.43
C ILE A 499 -15.92 19.04 -2.45
N VAL A 500 -14.84 18.43 -1.96
CA VAL A 500 -13.77 17.88 -2.81
C VAL A 500 -14.25 16.55 -3.36
N ARG A 501 -14.24 16.43 -4.70
CA ARG A 501 -14.68 15.23 -5.41
C ARG A 501 -13.60 14.66 -6.30
N ALA A 502 -13.65 13.34 -6.50
CA ALA A 502 -12.91 12.62 -7.52
C ALA A 502 -13.91 11.84 -8.39
N GLY A 503 -14.28 12.42 -9.54
CA GLY A 503 -15.48 11.97 -10.25
C GLY A 503 -16.75 12.30 -9.48
N GLU A 504 -17.65 11.33 -9.30
CA GLU A 504 -18.87 11.49 -8.50
C GLU A 504 -18.62 11.18 -7.02
N ALA A 505 -17.46 10.64 -6.67
CA ALA A 505 -17.13 10.31 -5.29
C ALA A 505 -16.75 11.54 -4.50
N GLU A 506 -17.39 11.69 -3.35
CA GLU A 506 -17.12 12.75 -2.40
C GLU A 506 -16.05 12.28 -1.42
N LEU A 507 -14.98 13.07 -1.26
CA LEU A 507 -13.83 12.69 -0.46
C LEU A 507 -13.74 13.52 0.82
N LEU A 508 -14.05 14.81 0.72
CA LEU A 508 -13.95 15.77 1.80
C LEU A 508 -15.02 16.84 1.69
N TYR A 509 -15.61 17.17 2.83
CA TYR A 509 -16.52 18.28 3.00
C TYR A 509 -15.81 19.42 3.73
N VAL A 510 -15.91 20.63 3.18
CA VAL A 510 -15.59 21.87 3.90
C VAL A 510 -16.91 22.39 4.45
N ILE A 511 -17.03 22.39 5.78
CA ILE A 511 -18.26 22.67 6.49
C ILE A 511 -18.08 23.96 7.26
N ARG A 512 -19.02 24.89 7.13
CA ARG A 512 -19.18 26.02 8.04
C ARG A 512 -20.03 25.52 9.23
N PRO A 513 -19.42 25.33 10.41
CA PRO A 513 -20.12 24.77 11.56
C PRO A 513 -21.22 25.71 12.04
N ASP A 514 -22.35 25.18 12.50
CA ASP A 514 -23.40 25.98 13.14
C ASP A 514 -23.14 26.14 14.66
N SER A 515 -23.78 27.09 15.35
CA SER A 515 -23.52 27.27 16.79
C SER A 515 -24.12 26.18 17.68
N THR A 516 -24.86 25.21 17.12
CA THR A 516 -25.67 24.28 17.91
C THR A 516 -24.85 23.23 18.65
N TYR A 517 -23.67 22.87 18.12
CA TYR A 517 -22.80 21.87 18.74
C TYR A 517 -21.87 22.46 19.82
N ALA A 518 -21.68 23.79 19.85
CA ALA A 518 -20.69 24.43 20.72
C ALA A 518 -21.02 24.35 22.21
N GLU A 519 -22.31 24.21 22.54
CA GLU A 519 -22.81 24.02 23.92
C GLU A 519 -23.18 22.56 24.23
N ASP A 520 -23.05 21.65 23.25
CA ASP A 520 -23.45 20.24 23.40
C ASP A 520 -22.33 19.44 24.11
N PRO A 521 -22.61 18.85 25.30
CA PRO A 521 -21.67 17.98 26.01
C PRO A 521 -21.16 16.78 25.18
N MET A 522 -21.86 16.41 24.09
CA MET A 522 -21.42 15.39 23.15
C MET A 522 -20.10 15.72 22.45
N PHE A 523 -19.73 17.00 22.35
CA PHE A 523 -18.51 17.47 21.69
C PHE A 523 -17.31 17.65 22.66
N GLU A 524 -17.39 17.06 23.86
CA GLU A 524 -16.21 16.84 24.69
C GLU A 524 -15.24 15.82 24.03
N PRO A 525 -13.90 16.03 24.10
CA PRO A 525 -12.92 15.25 23.33
C PRO A 525 -13.01 13.72 23.47
N LYS A 526 -13.50 13.21 24.61
CA LYS A 526 -13.66 11.77 24.84
C LYS A 526 -14.97 11.22 24.26
N ARG A 527 -16.09 11.96 24.38
CA ARG A 527 -17.41 11.54 23.88
C ARG A 527 -17.49 11.54 22.35
N PHE A 528 -16.80 12.49 21.72
CA PHE A 528 -16.71 12.59 20.27
C PHE A 528 -16.18 11.31 19.61
N VAL A 529 -15.11 10.72 20.17
CA VAL A 529 -14.51 9.47 19.67
C VAL A 529 -15.47 8.29 19.84
N ASP A 530 -16.32 8.33 20.87
CA ASP A 530 -17.33 7.28 21.08
C ASP A 530 -18.49 7.36 20.06
N ILE A 531 -18.79 8.55 19.51
CA ILE A 531 -19.77 8.72 18.41
C ILE A 531 -19.25 8.10 17.11
N ASP A 532 -17.98 8.29 16.78
CA ASP A 532 -17.35 7.64 15.63
C ASP A 532 -17.40 6.11 15.76
N ARG A 533 -17.04 5.61 16.96
CA ARG A 533 -17.10 4.18 17.29
C ARG A 533 -18.51 3.60 17.23
N LEU A 534 -19.53 4.36 17.60
CA LEU A 534 -20.92 3.93 17.45
C LEU A 534 -21.26 3.57 16.01
N TRP A 535 -20.88 4.43 15.06
CA TRP A 535 -21.12 4.18 13.65
C TRP A 535 -20.42 2.91 13.18
N VAL A 536 -19.16 2.73 13.58
CA VAL A 536 -18.39 1.52 13.30
C VAL A 536 -19.06 0.26 13.88
N PHE A 537 -19.43 0.26 15.15
CA PHE A 537 -19.97 -0.93 15.81
C PHE A 537 -21.42 -1.25 15.43
N SER A 538 -22.25 -0.24 15.14
CA SER A 538 -23.63 -0.42 14.66
C SER A 538 -23.71 -1.19 13.34
N ARG A 539 -22.63 -1.16 12.56
CA ARG A 539 -22.47 -1.77 11.23
C ARG A 539 -21.68 -3.08 11.26
N SER A 540 -20.59 -3.10 12.02
CA SER A 540 -19.75 -4.30 12.14
C SER A 540 -20.45 -5.47 12.83
N ALA A 541 -21.34 -5.22 13.79
CA ALA A 541 -22.04 -6.30 14.52
C ALA A 541 -23.02 -7.08 13.62
N PRO A 542 -23.96 -6.43 12.90
CA PRO A 542 -24.81 -7.14 11.92
C PRO A 542 -24.02 -7.83 10.80
N TYR A 543 -22.91 -7.24 10.35
CA TYR A 543 -22.07 -7.84 9.32
C TYR A 543 -21.42 -9.16 9.77
N ALA A 544 -20.91 -9.20 11.00
CA ALA A 544 -20.38 -10.44 11.59
C ALA A 544 -21.48 -11.50 11.72
N GLU A 545 -22.69 -11.11 12.17
CA GLU A 545 -23.85 -12.00 12.25
C GLU A 545 -24.20 -12.59 10.87
N LYS A 546 -24.30 -11.73 9.85
CA LYS A 546 -24.63 -12.13 8.47
C LYS A 546 -23.60 -13.10 7.86
N ASN A 547 -22.32 -12.95 8.20
CA ASN A 547 -21.25 -13.81 7.71
C ASN A 547 -21.06 -15.09 8.55
N GLY A 548 -21.88 -15.30 9.58
CA GLY A 548 -21.85 -16.50 10.42
C GLY A 548 -20.76 -16.51 11.50
N ASP A 549 -20.07 -15.38 11.75
CA ASP A 549 -19.12 -15.25 12.85
C ASP A 549 -19.84 -14.78 14.12
N LEU A 550 -20.59 -15.72 14.72
CA LEU A 550 -21.45 -15.43 15.87
C LEU A 550 -20.66 -14.96 17.11
N PRO A 551 -19.49 -15.52 17.47
CA PRO A 551 -18.67 -14.99 18.57
C PRO A 551 -18.28 -13.53 18.36
N LEU A 552 -17.84 -13.18 17.14
CA LEU A 552 -17.50 -11.81 16.80
C LEU A 552 -18.73 -10.89 16.87
N ALA A 553 -19.88 -11.34 16.35
CA ALA A 553 -21.12 -10.57 16.39
C ALA A 553 -21.53 -10.23 17.83
N ILE A 554 -21.48 -11.21 18.75
CA ILE A 554 -21.77 -11.01 20.18
C ILE A 554 -20.83 -9.96 20.78
N TYR A 555 -19.53 -10.09 20.53
CA TYR A 555 -18.53 -9.13 21.01
C TYR A 555 -18.80 -7.71 20.50
N ARG A 556 -19.09 -7.55 19.20
CA ARG A 556 -19.35 -6.24 18.58
C ARG A 556 -20.65 -5.61 19.05
N TYR A 557 -21.71 -6.39 19.24
CA TYR A 557 -22.93 -5.88 19.87
C TYR A 557 -22.68 -5.40 21.31
N GLY A 558 -21.79 -6.08 22.04
CA GLY A 558 -21.31 -5.60 23.34
C GLY A 558 -20.60 -4.25 23.25
N GLN A 559 -19.63 -4.10 22.34
CA GLN A 559 -18.92 -2.83 22.13
C GLN A 559 -19.87 -1.70 21.69
N TYR A 560 -20.82 -2.00 20.80
CA TYR A 560 -21.85 -1.05 20.37
C TYR A 560 -22.68 -0.56 21.57
N ALA A 561 -23.11 -1.47 22.46
CA ALA A 561 -23.84 -1.11 23.67
C ALA A 561 -23.01 -0.24 24.62
N GLU A 562 -21.72 -0.53 24.80
CA GLU A 562 -20.85 0.28 25.65
C GLU A 562 -20.63 1.69 25.09
N SER A 563 -20.38 1.82 23.79
CA SER A 563 -20.27 3.12 23.14
C SER A 563 -21.60 3.88 23.22
N ALA A 564 -22.74 3.21 23.06
CA ALA A 564 -24.07 3.82 23.16
C ALA A 564 -24.38 4.33 24.56
N ALA A 565 -23.94 3.61 25.59
CA ALA A 565 -24.05 4.06 26.97
C ALA A 565 -23.21 5.31 27.24
N ARG A 566 -22.01 5.42 26.65
CA ARG A 566 -21.10 6.57 26.84
C ARG A 566 -21.59 7.87 26.21
N VAL A 567 -22.46 7.78 25.21
CA VAL A 567 -23.06 8.91 24.49
C VAL A 567 -24.57 9.08 24.75
N ASP A 568 -25.07 8.49 25.85
CA ASP A 568 -26.45 8.65 26.31
C ASP A 568 -27.54 8.21 25.29
N ARG A 569 -27.32 7.08 24.58
CA ARG A 569 -28.30 6.45 23.66
C ARG A 569 -28.92 5.17 24.23
N PRO A 570 -29.86 5.24 25.18
CA PRO A 570 -30.36 4.07 25.93
C PRO A 570 -31.07 3.03 25.06
N ASP A 571 -31.80 3.45 24.02
CA ASP A 571 -32.48 2.52 23.09
C ASP A 571 -31.49 1.63 22.34
N ASP A 572 -30.37 2.20 21.93
CA ASP A 572 -29.31 1.47 21.22
C ASP A 572 -28.62 0.48 22.16
N VAL A 573 -28.40 0.86 23.42
CA VAL A 573 -27.88 -0.05 24.47
C VAL A 573 -28.78 -1.27 24.63
N ILE A 574 -30.09 -1.05 24.77
CA ILE A 574 -31.07 -2.13 24.98
C ILE A 574 -31.08 -3.07 23.77
N LYS A 575 -31.20 -2.51 22.55
CA LYS A 575 -31.22 -3.29 21.31
C LYS A 575 -29.95 -4.12 21.14
N ALA A 576 -28.79 -3.50 21.35
CA ALA A 576 -27.50 -4.15 21.19
C ALA A 576 -27.28 -5.28 22.21
N ARG A 577 -27.58 -5.03 23.50
CA ARG A 577 -27.47 -6.06 24.55
C ARG A 577 -28.45 -7.21 24.32
N ALA A 578 -29.69 -6.93 23.93
CA ALA A 578 -30.67 -7.95 23.59
C ALA A 578 -30.17 -8.83 22.43
N LYS A 579 -29.61 -8.21 21.39
CA LYS A 579 -29.03 -8.97 20.26
C LYS A 579 -27.84 -9.83 20.67
N ALA A 580 -26.90 -9.29 21.45
CA ALA A 580 -25.78 -10.06 21.99
C ALA A 580 -26.24 -11.27 22.80
N ALA A 581 -27.26 -11.09 23.66
CA ALA A 581 -27.83 -12.16 24.47
C ALA A 581 -28.50 -13.25 23.60
N ILE A 582 -29.34 -12.87 22.63
CA ILE A 582 -30.00 -13.81 21.70
C ILE A 582 -28.96 -14.65 20.95
N LEU A 583 -27.90 -14.02 20.43
CA LEU A 583 -26.83 -14.71 19.71
C LEU A 583 -26.00 -15.60 20.64
N SER A 584 -25.79 -15.19 21.89
CA SER A 584 -25.10 -16.01 22.91
C SER A 584 -25.89 -17.27 23.25
N ILE A 585 -27.21 -17.17 23.39
CA ILE A 585 -28.11 -18.32 23.58
C ILE A 585 -28.07 -19.23 22.34
N ALA A 586 -28.12 -18.67 21.14
CA ALA A 586 -28.08 -19.44 19.89
C ALA A 586 -26.73 -20.19 19.68
N THR A 587 -25.62 -19.65 20.17
CA THR A 587 -24.28 -20.26 20.03
C THR A 587 -23.97 -21.34 21.06
N HIS A 588 -24.53 -21.24 22.27
CA HIS A 588 -24.19 -22.15 23.38
C HIS A 588 -25.20 -23.29 23.56
N GLY A 589 -26.14 -23.45 22.62
CA GLY A 589 -27.27 -24.37 22.74
C GLY A 589 -28.37 -23.71 23.56
N GLY A 590 -29.60 -23.74 23.00
CA GLY A 590 -30.76 -23.09 23.60
C GLY A 590 -30.91 -23.44 25.08
N LEU A 591 -31.38 -22.45 25.85
CA LEU A 591 -31.78 -22.60 27.24
C LEU A 591 -32.50 -23.95 27.43
N GLU A 592 -31.93 -24.84 28.24
CA GLU A 592 -32.80 -25.63 29.11
C GLU A 592 -33.59 -24.58 29.89
N ALA A 593 -34.90 -24.54 29.65
CA ALA A 593 -35.80 -23.66 30.36
C ALA A 593 -35.68 -23.98 31.85
N THR A 594 -34.95 -23.15 32.58
CA THR A 594 -35.15 -23.04 34.01
C THR A 594 -36.35 -22.13 34.19
N ASP A 595 -37.44 -22.70 34.70
CA ASP A 595 -38.64 -22.00 35.14
C ASP A 595 -38.28 -21.01 36.27
N ASP A 596 -37.69 -19.87 35.94
CA ASP A 596 -37.56 -18.74 36.84
C ASP A 596 -38.07 -17.47 36.13
N PRO A 597 -39.18 -16.84 36.61
CA PRO A 597 -39.78 -15.67 35.97
C PRO A 597 -39.18 -14.32 36.38
N ASP A 598 -38.07 -14.30 37.12
CA ASP A 598 -37.44 -13.08 37.67
C ASP A 598 -36.43 -12.39 36.73
#